data_AF-A0A7W9AMG8-F1
#
_entry.id   AF-A0A7W9AMG8-F1
#
_cell.length_a   1.000
_cell.length_b   1.000
_cell.length_c   1.000
_cell.angle_alpha   90.00
_cell.angle_beta   90.00
_cell.angle_gamma   90.00
#
_symmetry.space_group_name_H-M   'P 1'
#
loop_
_entity.id
_entity.type
_entity.pdbx_description
1 polymer ?
#
loop_
_entity_poly.entity_id
_entity_poly.type
_entity_poly.pdbx_seq_one_letter_code
_entity_poly.pdbx_strand_id
1 'polypeptide(L)'
;MTAFVWTDRDGQRHELDSPARIEAEVAEVAREMDGYVALLDNPDRMLRDPARTAIGRLRPRLEQLRADLARWNEHAIAIIRGDAMNLAARIEELPGMIADVLLVVELHREHARLMAVTNDAPEMRARRLAEPMTAHQRQAIAVCASRIAPPGTATRGEAKAWLDAQPRFARGGQVDGGWFGWVDRNGHAHRLGDALPIEREVAAIAKELAALRPALTGASNADTLYEAVDAGGASWARLQILQGDLERYDREATAREDTAWTAYAADWRSKRKTS
;
A
#
# COMPACT_ATOMS: atom_id res chain seq x y z
N MET A 1 -9.70 8.64 -18.81
CA MET A 1 -9.16 10.01 -18.74
C MET A 1 -8.51 10.33 -20.08
N THR A 2 -8.70 11.53 -20.61
CA THR A 2 -8.16 11.97 -21.91
C THR A 2 -6.80 12.63 -21.72
N ALA A 3 -5.82 12.29 -22.57
CA ALA A 3 -4.50 12.92 -22.54
C ALA A 3 -4.58 14.45 -22.72
N PHE A 4 -3.64 15.20 -22.16
CA PHE A 4 -3.53 16.63 -22.41
C PHE A 4 -2.88 16.85 -23.78
N VAL A 5 -3.59 17.55 -24.65
CA VAL A 5 -3.10 17.88 -25.99
C VAL A 5 -2.64 19.33 -26.02
N TRP A 6 -1.41 19.53 -26.45
CA TRP A 6 -0.76 20.83 -26.62
C TRP A 6 -0.29 21.02 -28.06
N THR A 7 -0.22 22.27 -28.52
CA THR A 7 0.30 22.60 -29.85
C THR A 7 1.53 23.49 -29.73
N ASP A 8 2.64 23.06 -30.33
CA ASP A 8 3.89 23.80 -30.32
C ASP A 8 3.86 25.05 -31.24
N ARG A 9 4.96 25.80 -31.26
CA ARG A 9 5.11 27.01 -32.10
C ARG A 9 5.02 26.74 -33.61
N ASP A 10 5.27 25.50 -34.03
CA ASP A 10 5.27 25.08 -35.43
C ASP A 10 3.91 24.50 -35.85
N GLY A 11 2.93 24.47 -34.93
CA GLY A 11 1.58 23.98 -35.17
C GLY A 11 1.44 22.46 -35.03
N GLN A 12 2.47 21.75 -34.53
CA GLN A 12 2.38 20.32 -34.30
C GLN A 12 1.69 20.03 -32.96
N ARG A 13 0.83 19.00 -32.97
CA ARG A 13 0.11 18.55 -31.78
C ARG A 13 0.92 17.48 -31.04
N HIS A 14 0.96 17.61 -29.73
CA HIS A 14 1.63 16.71 -28.80
C HIS A 14 0.65 16.25 -27.73
N GLU A 15 0.65 14.95 -27.44
CA GLU A 15 0.09 14.42 -26.20
C GLU A 15 1.19 14.48 -25.15
N LEU A 16 0.92 15.15 -24.04
CA LEU A 16 1.90 15.43 -23.01
C LEU A 16 1.58 14.64 -21.73
N ASP A 17 2.61 14.01 -21.18
CA ASP A 17 2.59 13.38 -19.85
C ASP A 17 3.27 14.26 -18.79
N SER A 18 3.92 15.36 -19.21
CA SER A 18 4.59 16.34 -18.33
C SER A 18 4.61 17.74 -18.95
N PRO A 19 4.80 18.81 -18.16
CA PRO A 19 4.87 20.19 -18.67
C PRO A 19 6.20 20.51 -19.35
N ALA A 20 7.20 19.63 -19.28
CA ALA A 20 8.58 19.90 -19.66
C ALA A 20 8.75 20.44 -21.09
N ARG A 21 7.91 20.00 -22.05
CA ARG A 21 7.96 20.52 -23.42
C ARG A 21 7.49 21.97 -23.52
N ILE A 22 6.44 22.32 -22.79
CA ILE A 22 5.93 23.70 -22.72
C ILE A 22 6.97 24.59 -22.04
N GLU A 23 7.56 24.13 -20.93
CA GLU A 23 8.62 24.84 -20.19
C GLU A 23 9.88 25.05 -21.04
N ALA A 24 10.29 24.04 -21.81
CA ALA A 24 11.41 24.14 -22.73
C ALA A 24 11.17 25.21 -23.81
N GLU A 25 9.97 25.25 -24.38
CA GLU A 25 9.60 26.27 -25.36
C GLU A 25 9.54 27.66 -24.72
N VAL A 26 9.02 27.79 -23.49
CA VAL A 26 9.05 29.06 -22.74
C VAL A 26 10.50 29.55 -22.59
N ALA A 27 11.42 28.67 -22.20
CA ALA A 27 12.83 29.02 -22.03
C ALA A 27 13.50 29.40 -23.35
N GLU A 28 13.13 28.76 -24.47
CA GLU A 28 13.62 29.10 -25.80
C GLU A 28 13.11 30.48 -26.26
N VAL A 29 11.81 30.71 -26.19
CA VAL A 29 11.18 31.98 -26.57
C VAL A 29 11.69 33.14 -25.69
N ALA A 30 11.85 32.91 -24.38
CA ALA A 30 12.43 33.92 -23.49
C ALA A 30 13.87 34.27 -23.87
N ARG A 31 14.71 33.27 -24.17
CA ARG A 31 16.09 33.47 -24.62
C ARG A 31 16.17 34.23 -25.95
N GLU A 32 15.28 33.92 -26.90
CA GLU A 32 15.15 34.66 -28.15
C GLU A 32 14.78 36.12 -27.89
N MET A 33 13.79 36.36 -27.02
CA MET A 33 13.37 37.71 -26.63
C MET A 33 14.51 38.50 -25.96
N ASP A 34 15.25 37.90 -25.04
CA ASP A 34 16.39 38.54 -24.36
C ASP A 34 17.47 38.97 -25.37
N GLY A 35 17.73 38.15 -26.38
CA GLY A 35 18.63 38.48 -27.49
C GLY A 35 18.18 39.72 -28.27
N TYR A 36 16.89 39.88 -28.52
CA TYR A 36 16.35 41.07 -29.18
C TYR A 36 16.29 42.30 -28.26
N VAL A 37 16.05 42.11 -26.96
CA VAL A 37 16.04 43.21 -25.97
C VAL A 37 17.40 43.90 -25.93
N ALA A 38 18.50 43.15 -26.00
CA ALA A 38 19.85 43.71 -26.06
C ALA A 38 20.09 44.63 -27.29
N LEU A 39 19.30 44.48 -28.35
CA LEU A 39 19.39 45.29 -29.58
C LEU A 39 18.51 46.55 -29.54
N LEU A 40 17.64 46.71 -28.53
CA LEU A 40 16.71 47.84 -28.44
C LEU A 40 17.39 49.17 -28.10
N ASP A 41 18.52 49.11 -27.38
CA ASP A 41 19.34 50.28 -27.03
C ASP A 41 20.32 50.66 -28.15
N ASN A 42 20.34 49.92 -29.27
CA ASN A 42 21.22 50.21 -30.39
C ASN A 42 20.81 51.52 -31.09
N PRO A 43 21.73 52.48 -31.31
CA PRO A 43 21.43 53.73 -32.00
C PRO A 43 21.00 53.51 -33.46
N ASP A 44 21.39 52.41 -34.10
CA ASP A 44 20.99 52.06 -35.46
C ASP A 44 19.52 51.60 -35.51
N ARG A 45 18.70 52.35 -36.26
CA ARG A 45 17.29 52.01 -36.51
C ARG A 45 17.13 50.71 -37.30
N MET A 46 18.06 50.40 -38.21
CA MET A 46 17.98 49.19 -39.04
C MET A 46 18.13 47.92 -38.21
N LEU A 47 18.75 47.99 -37.04
CA LEU A 47 18.85 46.87 -36.09
C LEU A 47 17.69 46.87 -35.07
N ARG A 48 17.26 48.06 -34.65
CA ARG A 48 16.24 48.24 -33.60
C ARG A 48 14.81 47.91 -34.04
N ASP A 49 14.42 48.33 -35.24
CA ASP A 49 13.04 48.17 -35.73
C ASP A 49 12.69 46.68 -36.01
N PRO A 50 13.60 45.86 -36.60
CA PRO A 50 13.39 44.42 -36.68
C PRO A 50 13.32 43.74 -35.30
N ALA A 51 14.17 44.15 -34.34
CA ALA A 51 14.13 43.63 -32.98
C ALA A 51 12.79 43.92 -32.28
N ARG A 52 12.24 45.14 -32.43
CA ARG A 52 10.89 45.48 -31.94
C ARG A 52 9.81 44.62 -32.55
N THR A 53 9.90 44.36 -33.86
CA THR A 53 8.93 43.52 -34.57
C THR A 53 9.02 42.07 -34.12
N ALA A 54 10.23 41.54 -33.93
CA ALA A 54 10.45 40.18 -33.41
C ALA A 54 9.88 40.01 -32.01
N ILE A 55 10.17 40.94 -31.09
CA ILE A 55 9.59 40.98 -29.74
C ILE A 55 8.06 41.03 -29.79
N GLY A 56 7.50 41.86 -30.68
CA GLY A 56 6.05 41.96 -30.88
C GLY A 56 5.40 40.65 -31.32
N ARG A 57 6.13 39.78 -32.03
CA ARG A 57 5.67 38.45 -32.46
C ARG A 57 5.84 37.38 -31.37
N LEU A 58 6.93 37.44 -30.60
CA LEU A 58 7.24 36.45 -29.56
C LEU A 58 6.39 36.63 -28.29
N ARG A 59 6.06 37.87 -27.91
CA ARG A 59 5.28 38.15 -26.69
C ARG A 59 3.91 37.42 -26.65
N PRO A 60 3.07 37.44 -27.71
CA PRO A 60 1.83 36.67 -27.73
C PRO A 60 2.05 35.16 -27.54
N ARG A 61 3.14 34.61 -28.09
CA ARG A 61 3.46 33.18 -27.91
C ARG A 61 3.83 32.88 -26.45
N LEU A 62 4.61 33.76 -25.81
CA LEU A 62 4.96 33.61 -24.40
C LEU A 62 3.72 33.70 -23.48
N GLU A 63 2.79 34.61 -23.79
CA GLU A 63 1.48 34.67 -23.11
C GLU A 63 0.66 33.40 -23.31
N GLN A 64 0.61 32.86 -24.53
CA GLN A 64 -0.04 31.59 -24.83
C GLN A 64 0.59 30.42 -24.05
N LEU A 65 1.92 30.33 -24.00
CA LEU A 65 2.61 29.27 -23.26
C LEU A 65 2.37 29.35 -21.75
N ARG A 66 2.25 30.56 -21.17
CA ARG A 66 1.85 30.75 -19.76
C ARG A 66 0.43 30.25 -19.51
N ALA A 67 -0.50 30.52 -20.43
CA ALA A 67 -1.86 30.01 -20.35
C ALA A 67 -1.90 28.47 -20.51
N ASP A 68 -1.06 27.91 -21.38
CA ASP A 68 -0.96 26.47 -21.57
C ASP A 68 -0.37 25.77 -20.34
N LEU A 69 0.61 26.36 -19.65
CA LEU A 69 1.10 25.88 -18.35
C LEU A 69 0.01 25.93 -17.26
N ALA A 70 -0.78 27.00 -17.21
CA ALA A 70 -1.90 27.09 -16.26
C ALA A 70 -2.94 25.98 -16.53
N ARG A 71 -3.29 25.76 -17.80
CA ARG A 71 -4.19 24.66 -18.22
C ARG A 71 -3.60 23.29 -17.89
N TRP A 72 -2.29 23.11 -18.06
CA TRP A 72 -1.61 21.88 -17.67
C TRP A 72 -1.75 21.62 -16.17
N ASN A 73 -1.51 22.64 -15.34
CA ASN A 73 -1.64 22.51 -13.88
C ASN A 73 -3.06 22.15 -13.46
N GLU A 74 -4.08 22.77 -14.07
CA GLU A 74 -5.49 22.42 -13.85
C GLU A 74 -5.76 20.96 -14.23
N HIS A 75 -5.23 20.51 -15.38
CA HIS A 75 -5.36 19.13 -15.84
C HIS A 75 -4.68 18.13 -14.89
N ALA A 76 -3.46 18.41 -14.47
CA ALA A 76 -2.71 17.57 -13.53
C ALA A 76 -3.44 17.45 -12.18
N ILE A 77 -3.96 18.57 -11.65
CA ILE A 77 -4.77 18.56 -10.42
C ILE A 77 -6.04 17.73 -10.60
N ALA A 78 -6.70 17.82 -11.76
CA ALA A 78 -7.89 17.02 -12.04
C ALA A 78 -7.59 15.51 -12.10
N ILE A 79 -6.45 15.12 -12.68
CA ILE A 79 -5.99 13.72 -12.67
C ILE A 79 -5.74 13.26 -11.23
N ILE A 80 -4.93 13.99 -10.47
CA ILE A 80 -4.58 13.65 -9.09
C ILE A 80 -5.84 13.53 -8.21
N ARG A 81 -6.83 14.40 -8.39
CA ARG A 81 -8.13 14.30 -7.70
C ARG A 81 -8.88 13.02 -8.07
N GLY A 82 -8.88 12.65 -9.35
CA GLY A 82 -9.46 11.38 -9.80
C GLY A 82 -8.77 10.17 -9.18
N ASP A 83 -7.43 10.17 -9.14
CA ASP A 83 -6.64 9.11 -8.51
C ASP A 83 -6.88 9.05 -6.99
N ALA A 84 -6.96 10.19 -6.32
CA ALA A 84 -7.27 10.28 -4.90
C ALA A 84 -8.67 9.72 -4.58
N MET A 85 -9.68 10.02 -5.41
CA MET A 85 -11.03 9.46 -5.25
C MET A 85 -11.03 7.94 -5.43
N ASN A 86 -10.34 7.43 -6.46
CA ASN A 86 -10.22 5.99 -6.70
C ASN A 86 -9.51 5.28 -5.55
N LEU A 87 -8.42 5.86 -5.05
CA LEU A 87 -7.68 5.33 -3.92
C LEU A 87 -8.51 5.37 -2.63
N ALA A 88 -9.23 6.46 -2.36
CA ALA A 88 -10.12 6.57 -1.21
C ALA A 88 -11.21 5.48 -1.23
N ALA A 89 -11.83 5.23 -2.38
CA ALA A 89 -12.82 4.16 -2.54
C ALA A 89 -12.21 2.77 -2.23
N ARG A 90 -11.00 2.48 -2.74
CA ARG A 90 -10.28 1.24 -2.43
C ARG A 90 -9.97 1.09 -0.94
N ILE A 91 -9.61 2.18 -0.27
CA ILE A 91 -9.35 2.20 1.18
C ILE A 91 -10.62 1.89 1.97
N GLU A 92 -11.79 2.33 1.50
CA GLU A 92 -13.07 2.02 2.15
C GLU A 92 -13.45 0.54 2.06
N GLU A 93 -13.11 -0.13 0.96
CA GLU A 93 -13.35 -1.56 0.76
C GLU A 93 -12.34 -2.45 1.50
N LEU A 94 -11.14 -1.92 1.77
CA LEU A 94 -10.02 -2.67 2.32
C LEU A 94 -10.36 -3.48 3.60
N PRO A 95 -11.03 -2.93 4.64
CA PRO A 95 -11.34 -3.70 5.85
C PRO A 95 -12.16 -4.97 5.58
N GLY A 96 -13.02 -4.95 4.55
CA GLY A 96 -13.75 -6.14 4.12
C GLY A 96 -12.86 -7.16 3.43
N MET A 97 -11.94 -6.70 2.58
CA MET A 97 -11.01 -7.57 1.84
C MET A 97 -10.01 -8.29 2.75
N ILE A 98 -9.56 -7.65 3.82
CA ILE A 98 -8.55 -8.19 4.75
C ILE A 98 -9.13 -8.56 6.13
N ALA A 99 -10.44 -8.74 6.24
CA ALA A 99 -11.13 -8.96 7.51
C ALA A 99 -10.53 -10.12 8.32
N ASP A 100 -10.15 -11.20 7.65
CA ASP A 100 -9.54 -12.38 8.27
C ASP A 100 -8.17 -12.08 8.87
N VAL A 101 -7.33 -11.38 8.11
CA VAL A 101 -5.98 -10.99 8.54
C VAL A 101 -6.08 -10.06 9.77
N LEU A 102 -7.00 -9.09 9.73
CA LEU A 102 -7.25 -8.20 10.86
C LEU A 102 -7.70 -8.98 12.10
N LEU A 103 -8.57 -9.97 11.94
CA LEU A 103 -9.06 -10.80 13.03
C LEU A 103 -7.95 -11.65 13.65
N VAL A 104 -7.09 -12.27 12.82
CA VAL A 104 -5.91 -13.03 13.29
C VAL A 104 -4.98 -12.12 14.10
N VAL A 105 -4.67 -10.92 13.60
CA VAL A 105 -3.77 -9.98 14.26
C VAL A 105 -4.35 -9.49 15.59
N GLU A 106 -5.65 -9.18 15.65
CA GLU A 106 -6.29 -8.74 16.90
C GLU A 106 -6.34 -9.84 17.95
N LEU A 107 -6.64 -11.10 17.59
CA LEU A 107 -6.57 -12.23 18.51
C LEU A 107 -5.16 -12.38 19.11
N HIS A 108 -4.12 -12.23 18.30
CA HIS A 108 -2.73 -12.29 18.77
C HIS A 108 -2.36 -11.11 19.67
N ARG A 109 -2.85 -9.90 19.35
CA ARG A 109 -2.65 -8.71 20.21
C ARG A 109 -3.37 -8.87 21.55
N GLU A 110 -4.61 -9.36 21.56
CA GLU A 110 -5.36 -9.66 22.79
C GLU A 110 -4.59 -10.66 23.67
N HIS A 111 -4.09 -11.73 23.07
CA HIS A 111 -3.33 -12.73 23.82
C HIS A 111 -2.00 -12.18 24.35
N ALA A 112 -1.25 -11.44 23.53
CA ALA A 112 0.01 -10.82 23.96
C ALA A 112 -0.20 -9.83 25.11
N ARG A 113 -1.27 -9.02 25.07
CA ARG A 113 -1.66 -8.13 26.18
C ARG A 113 -1.98 -8.92 27.45
N LEU A 114 -2.72 -10.01 27.35
CA LEU A 114 -3.04 -10.88 28.49
C LEU A 114 -1.76 -11.50 29.09
N MET A 115 -0.83 -11.96 28.25
CA MET A 115 0.45 -12.48 28.71
C MET A 115 1.29 -11.41 29.42
N ALA A 116 1.37 -10.20 28.85
CA ALA A 116 2.11 -9.08 29.43
C ALA A 116 1.55 -8.61 30.79
N VAL A 117 0.22 -8.60 30.96
CA VAL A 117 -0.43 -8.23 32.24
C VAL A 117 -0.26 -9.31 33.30
N THR A 118 -0.11 -10.57 32.90
CA THR A 118 -0.02 -11.73 33.80
C THR A 118 1.40 -12.24 33.99
N ASN A 119 2.39 -11.43 33.58
CA ASN A 119 3.82 -11.73 33.48
C ASN A 119 4.41 -12.05 34.87
N ASP A 120 4.21 -13.29 35.32
CA ASP A 120 4.65 -13.93 36.59
C ASP A 120 3.57 -14.14 37.67
N ALA A 121 2.27 -14.00 37.32
CA ALA A 121 1.16 -14.32 38.23
C ALA A 121 0.27 -15.45 37.67
N PRO A 122 0.61 -16.74 37.92
CA PRO A 122 -0.14 -17.89 37.41
C PRO A 122 -1.62 -17.86 37.80
N GLU A 123 -1.94 -17.45 39.03
CA GLU A 123 -3.32 -17.33 39.49
C GLU A 123 -4.10 -16.24 38.74
N MET A 124 -3.45 -15.10 38.46
CA MET A 124 -4.06 -14.03 37.67
C MET A 124 -4.29 -14.50 36.23
N ARG A 125 -3.34 -15.24 35.65
CA ARG A 125 -3.49 -15.86 34.33
C ARG A 125 -4.66 -16.82 34.28
N ALA A 126 -4.77 -17.73 35.26
CA ALA A 126 -5.88 -18.67 35.35
C ALA A 126 -7.23 -17.95 35.45
N ARG A 127 -7.33 -16.92 36.30
CA ARG A 127 -8.55 -16.09 36.41
C ARG A 127 -8.90 -15.41 35.09
N ARG A 128 -7.92 -14.81 34.41
CA ARG A 128 -8.12 -14.14 33.10
C ARG A 128 -8.52 -15.11 31.99
N LEU A 129 -8.03 -16.34 32.02
CA LEU A 129 -8.40 -17.37 31.04
C LEU A 129 -9.78 -17.98 31.33
N ALA A 130 -10.23 -17.97 32.58
CA ALA A 130 -11.57 -18.40 32.98
C ALA A 130 -12.68 -17.37 32.69
N GLU A 131 -12.32 -16.13 32.33
CA GLU A 131 -13.28 -15.12 31.88
C GLU A 131 -14.02 -15.57 30.59
N PRO A 132 -15.22 -15.03 30.30
CA PRO A 132 -15.93 -15.32 29.06
C PRO A 132 -15.13 -14.97 27.80
N MET A 133 -15.48 -15.61 26.67
CA MET A 133 -14.89 -15.32 25.36
C MET A 133 -14.93 -13.82 25.01
N THR A 134 -13.84 -13.32 24.42
CA THR A 134 -13.81 -11.97 23.85
C THR A 134 -14.72 -11.88 22.63
N ALA A 135 -15.05 -10.65 22.20
CA ALA A 135 -15.81 -10.44 20.97
C ALA A 135 -15.07 -10.98 19.74
N HIS A 136 -13.76 -10.76 19.67
CA HIS A 136 -12.90 -11.28 18.59
C HIS A 136 -12.87 -12.81 18.59
N GLN A 137 -12.77 -13.47 19.74
CA GLN A 137 -12.84 -14.94 19.82
C GLN A 137 -14.18 -15.48 19.31
N ARG A 138 -15.30 -14.87 19.70
CA ARG A 138 -16.63 -15.25 19.21
C ARG A 138 -16.75 -15.07 17.70
N GLN A 139 -16.26 -13.96 17.16
CA GLN A 139 -16.23 -13.72 15.73
C GLN A 139 -15.35 -14.75 14.99
N ALA A 140 -14.18 -15.05 15.52
CA ALA A 140 -13.25 -16.03 14.95
C ALA A 140 -13.83 -17.45 14.93
N ILE A 141 -14.52 -17.84 16.01
CA ILE A 141 -15.25 -19.11 16.06
C ILE A 141 -16.39 -19.13 15.03
N ALA A 142 -17.15 -18.03 14.91
CA ALA A 142 -18.27 -17.95 13.97
C ALA A 142 -17.86 -18.07 12.50
N VAL A 143 -16.65 -17.60 12.14
CA VAL A 143 -16.13 -17.74 10.77
C VAL A 143 -15.51 -19.12 10.49
N CYS A 144 -15.30 -19.95 11.51
CA CYS A 144 -14.86 -21.33 11.34
C CYS A 144 -16.06 -22.25 11.08
N ALA A 145 -16.08 -22.93 9.93
CA ALA A 145 -17.16 -23.87 9.55
C ALA A 145 -17.10 -25.23 10.28
N SER A 146 -16.49 -25.31 11.46
CA SER A 146 -16.26 -26.56 12.17
C SER A 146 -17.51 -27.02 12.95
N ARG A 147 -17.85 -28.31 12.83
CA ARG A 147 -19.00 -28.93 13.50
C ARG A 147 -18.83 -29.04 15.03
N ILE A 148 -17.62 -28.89 15.55
CA ILE A 148 -17.29 -29.03 16.97
C ILE A 148 -16.75 -27.68 17.48
N ALA A 149 -17.47 -26.60 17.18
CA ALA A 149 -17.18 -25.30 17.76
C ALA A 149 -17.39 -25.35 19.30
N PRO A 150 -16.60 -24.62 20.10
CA PRO A 150 -16.80 -24.56 21.53
C PRO A 150 -18.17 -23.92 21.84
N PRO A 151 -18.84 -24.34 22.93
CA PRO A 151 -20.14 -23.79 23.31
C PRO A 151 -20.05 -22.29 23.59
N GLY A 152 -21.18 -21.57 23.49
CA GLY A 152 -21.23 -20.13 23.78
C GLY A 152 -20.82 -19.75 25.22
N THR A 153 -20.81 -20.72 26.13
CA THR A 153 -20.37 -20.60 27.53
C THR A 153 -18.89 -20.93 27.74
N ALA A 154 -18.14 -21.28 26.69
CA ALA A 154 -16.72 -21.56 26.78
C ALA A 154 -15.97 -20.35 27.35
N THR A 155 -14.91 -20.65 28.09
CA THR A 155 -14.00 -19.65 28.63
C THR A 155 -13.08 -19.11 27.55
N ARG A 156 -12.44 -17.96 27.81
CA ARG A 156 -11.41 -17.37 26.95
C ARG A 156 -10.29 -18.36 26.67
N GLY A 157 -9.87 -19.15 27.66
CA GLY A 157 -8.81 -20.14 27.53
C GLY A 157 -9.20 -21.30 26.62
N GLU A 158 -10.41 -21.85 26.79
CA GLU A 158 -10.92 -22.93 25.93
C GLU A 158 -11.10 -22.47 24.49
N ALA A 159 -11.65 -21.27 24.28
CA ALA A 159 -11.78 -20.68 22.95
C ALA A 159 -10.42 -20.46 22.28
N LYS A 160 -9.40 -19.98 23.03
CA LYS A 160 -8.05 -19.84 22.49
C LYS A 160 -7.46 -21.20 22.11
N ALA A 161 -7.51 -22.18 22.99
CA ALA A 161 -6.95 -23.51 22.71
C ALA A 161 -7.60 -24.15 21.47
N TRP A 162 -8.91 -23.95 21.30
CA TRP A 162 -9.61 -24.40 20.11
C TRP A 162 -9.20 -23.64 18.84
N LEU A 163 -9.07 -22.31 18.92
CA LEU A 163 -8.62 -21.46 17.80
C LEU A 163 -7.19 -21.78 17.37
N ASP A 164 -6.29 -22.05 18.32
CA ASP A 164 -4.91 -22.45 18.06
C ASP A 164 -4.82 -23.80 17.33
N ALA A 165 -5.86 -24.64 17.43
CA ALA A 165 -5.98 -25.88 16.68
C ALA A 165 -6.61 -25.71 15.29
N GLN A 166 -7.12 -24.52 14.94
CA GLN A 166 -7.68 -24.26 13.62
C GLN A 166 -6.58 -23.74 12.69
N PRO A 167 -6.32 -24.36 11.51
CA PRO A 167 -5.27 -23.92 10.59
C PRO A 167 -5.32 -22.42 10.25
N ARG A 168 -6.52 -21.86 10.13
CA ARG A 168 -6.75 -20.44 9.82
C ARG A 168 -6.17 -19.50 10.87
N PHE A 169 -6.22 -19.86 12.16
CA PHE A 169 -5.82 -19.01 13.29
C PHE A 169 -4.55 -19.49 14.00
N ALA A 170 -4.11 -20.72 13.74
CA ALA A 170 -2.90 -21.30 14.29
C ALA A 170 -1.68 -20.50 13.85
N ARG A 171 -1.03 -19.80 14.79
CA ARG A 171 0.32 -19.25 14.61
C ARG A 171 1.18 -19.79 15.72
N GLY A 172 2.33 -20.35 15.35
CA GLY A 172 3.31 -20.81 16.33
C GLY A 172 3.90 -19.65 17.11
N GLY A 173 4.59 -19.94 18.21
CA GLY A 173 5.61 -19.01 18.70
C GLY A 173 6.73 -18.89 17.66
N GLN A 174 7.51 -17.80 17.67
CA GLN A 174 8.74 -17.73 16.89
C GLN A 174 9.63 -18.92 17.27
N VAL A 175 9.70 -19.91 16.38
CA VAL A 175 10.66 -21.01 16.49
C VAL A 175 11.92 -20.55 15.76
N ASP A 176 13.08 -20.65 16.42
CA ASP A 176 14.37 -20.41 15.78
C ASP A 176 14.52 -21.30 14.54
N GLY A 177 15.01 -20.73 13.44
CA GLY A 177 15.26 -21.47 12.20
C GLY A 177 14.09 -21.58 11.23
N GLY A 178 13.17 -20.60 11.23
CA GLY A 178 12.04 -20.51 10.29
C GLY A 178 12.37 -20.92 8.85
N TRP A 179 11.39 -21.49 8.15
CA TRP A 179 11.61 -22.10 6.83
C TRP A 179 11.28 -21.13 5.68
N PHE A 180 10.31 -20.25 5.88
CA PHE A 180 9.83 -19.34 4.85
C PHE A 180 10.72 -18.11 4.73
N GLY A 181 11.21 -17.83 3.52
CA GLY A 181 11.96 -16.61 3.25
C GLY A 181 11.00 -15.43 3.03
N TRP A 182 11.21 -14.34 3.76
CA TRP A 182 10.40 -13.12 3.64
C TRP A 182 11.28 -11.87 3.73
N VAL A 183 10.86 -10.78 3.09
CA VAL A 183 11.55 -9.48 3.16
C VAL A 183 10.58 -8.44 3.70
N ASP A 184 10.96 -7.78 4.80
CA ASP A 184 10.13 -6.75 5.43
C ASP A 184 10.10 -5.44 4.61
N ARG A 185 9.26 -4.49 5.03
CA ARG A 185 9.15 -3.18 4.36
C ARG A 185 10.44 -2.36 4.32
N ASN A 186 11.43 -2.68 5.15
CA ASN A 186 12.72 -2.00 5.23
C ASN A 186 13.80 -2.71 4.40
N GLY A 187 13.44 -3.81 3.71
CA GLY A 187 14.38 -4.59 2.90
C GLY A 187 15.18 -5.62 3.70
N HIS A 188 14.86 -5.89 4.97
CA HIS A 188 15.55 -6.93 5.73
C HIS A 188 14.97 -8.31 5.43
N ALA A 189 15.86 -9.26 5.19
CA ALA A 189 15.50 -10.65 4.97
C ALA A 189 15.29 -11.39 6.30
N HIS A 190 14.18 -12.11 6.39
CA HIS A 190 13.75 -12.87 7.56
C HIS A 190 13.48 -14.33 7.20
N ARG A 191 13.55 -15.18 8.22
CA ARG A 191 13.14 -16.58 8.16
C ARG A 191 11.97 -16.80 9.09
N LEU A 192 10.79 -17.02 8.52
CA LEU A 192 9.54 -17.10 9.26
C LEU A 192 9.13 -18.56 9.53
N GLY A 193 8.66 -18.81 10.75
CA GLY A 193 8.02 -20.07 11.14
C GLY A 193 6.49 -20.04 10.97
N ASP A 194 5.91 -18.86 10.90
CA ASP A 194 4.48 -18.60 10.71
C ASP A 194 4.24 -17.27 9.95
N ALA A 195 3.02 -17.06 9.46
CA ALA A 195 2.66 -15.90 8.65
C ALA A 195 2.38 -14.61 9.47
N LEU A 196 2.38 -14.67 10.81
CA LEU A 196 1.96 -13.54 11.67
C LEU A 196 2.76 -12.25 11.43
N PRO A 197 4.08 -12.28 11.16
CA PRO A 197 4.81 -11.05 10.83
C PRO A 197 4.29 -10.36 9.57
N ILE A 198 3.94 -11.13 8.54
CA ILE A 198 3.38 -10.63 7.28
C ILE A 198 1.99 -10.04 7.54
N GLU A 199 1.15 -10.75 8.29
CA GLU A 199 -0.21 -10.31 8.67
C GLU A 199 -0.19 -9.02 9.50
N ARG A 200 0.77 -8.90 10.43
CA ARG A 200 0.96 -7.67 11.22
C ARG A 200 1.35 -6.49 10.33
N GLU A 201 2.17 -6.72 9.31
CA GLU A 201 2.53 -5.68 8.35
C GLU A 201 1.32 -5.27 7.50
N VAL A 202 0.50 -6.23 7.05
CA VAL A 202 -0.79 -5.93 6.37
C VAL A 202 -1.68 -5.05 7.24
N ALA A 203 -1.85 -5.40 8.52
CA ALA A 203 -2.65 -4.60 9.46
C ALA A 203 -2.05 -3.20 9.72
N ALA A 204 -0.74 -3.06 9.72
CA ALA A 204 -0.06 -1.77 9.85
C ALA A 204 -0.31 -0.89 8.61
N ILE A 205 -0.16 -1.44 7.40
CA ILE A 205 -0.41 -0.74 6.14
C ILE A 205 -1.88 -0.34 6.03
N ALA A 206 -2.81 -1.20 6.44
CA ALA A 206 -4.23 -0.86 6.44
C ALA A 206 -4.53 0.35 7.34
N LYS A 207 -3.85 0.47 8.48
CA LYS A 207 -3.94 1.64 9.37
C LYS A 207 -3.33 2.89 8.74
N GLU A 208 -2.18 2.76 8.06
CA GLU A 208 -1.53 3.85 7.33
C GLU A 208 -2.44 4.40 6.22
N LEU A 209 -2.99 3.51 5.41
CA LEU A 209 -3.96 3.84 4.35
C LEU A 209 -5.20 4.54 4.92
N ALA A 210 -5.77 4.02 6.02
CA ALA A 210 -6.92 4.65 6.67
C ALA A 210 -6.59 6.07 7.19
N ALA A 211 -5.35 6.31 7.63
CA ALA A 211 -4.91 7.63 8.08
C ALA A 211 -4.75 8.65 6.94
N LEU A 212 -4.54 8.19 5.70
CA LEU A 212 -4.45 9.06 4.51
C LEU A 212 -5.83 9.53 4.01
N ARG A 213 -6.92 8.83 4.38
CA ARG A 213 -8.27 9.12 3.89
C ARG A 213 -8.70 10.59 4.00
N PRO A 214 -8.48 11.31 5.13
CA PRO A 214 -8.86 12.72 5.23
C PRO A 214 -8.16 13.61 4.20
N ALA A 215 -6.90 13.31 3.87
CA ALA A 215 -6.14 14.07 2.87
C ALA A 215 -6.63 13.80 1.44
N LEU A 216 -7.05 12.55 1.17
CA LEU A 216 -7.55 12.10 -0.14
C LEU A 216 -8.97 12.59 -0.46
N THR A 217 -9.84 12.71 0.55
CA THR A 217 -11.24 13.12 0.36
C THR A 217 -11.49 14.59 0.69
N GLY A 218 -10.54 15.24 1.38
CA GLY A 218 -10.67 16.62 1.84
C GLY A 218 -10.38 17.66 0.74
N ALA A 219 -10.70 18.92 1.04
CA ALA A 219 -10.26 20.08 0.25
C ALA A 219 -8.80 20.43 0.56
N SER A 220 -7.92 19.43 0.52
CA SER A 220 -6.48 19.60 0.71
C SER A 220 -5.90 20.46 -0.41
N ASN A 221 -4.80 21.17 -0.12
CA ASN A 221 -4.03 21.82 -1.19
C ASN A 221 -3.42 20.74 -2.13
N ALA A 222 -2.97 21.17 -3.32
CA ALA A 222 -2.49 20.25 -4.35
C ALA A 222 -1.28 19.42 -3.90
N ASP A 223 -0.34 20.02 -3.16
CA ASP A 223 0.88 19.36 -2.69
C ASP A 223 0.56 18.23 -1.70
N THR A 224 -0.28 18.51 -0.69
CA THR A 224 -0.73 17.51 0.29
C THR A 224 -1.53 16.40 -0.38
N LEU A 225 -2.34 16.72 -1.40
CA LEU A 225 -3.07 15.70 -2.15
C LEU A 225 -2.11 14.80 -2.92
N TYR A 226 -1.09 15.38 -3.57
CA TYR A 226 -0.06 14.63 -4.29
C TYR A 226 0.72 13.70 -3.37
N GLU A 227 1.22 14.21 -2.23
CA GLU A 227 1.93 13.42 -1.23
C GLU A 227 1.07 12.26 -0.69
N ALA A 228 -0.22 12.50 -0.45
CA ALA A 228 -1.14 11.47 0.03
C ALA A 228 -1.42 10.38 -1.03
N VAL A 229 -1.56 10.77 -2.31
CA VAL A 229 -1.72 9.83 -3.43
C VAL A 229 -0.47 8.99 -3.62
N ASP A 230 0.72 9.58 -3.58
CA ASP A 230 1.99 8.88 -3.73
C ASP A 230 2.23 7.89 -2.57
N ALA A 231 2.10 8.36 -1.32
CA ALA A 231 2.24 7.51 -0.13
C ALA A 231 1.21 6.38 -0.10
N GLY A 232 -0.03 6.67 -0.51
CA GLY A 232 -1.08 5.68 -0.62
C GLY A 232 -0.83 4.66 -1.74
N GLY A 233 -0.31 5.10 -2.88
CA GLY A 233 0.12 4.25 -3.98
C GLY A 233 1.24 3.28 -3.56
N ALA A 234 2.27 3.79 -2.89
CA ALA A 234 3.36 2.97 -2.36
C ALA A 234 2.87 1.95 -1.31
N SER A 235 1.99 2.37 -0.40
CA SER A 235 1.37 1.50 0.61
C SER A 235 0.52 0.40 -0.04
N TRP A 236 -0.25 0.75 -1.07
CA TRP A 236 -1.06 -0.21 -1.82
C TRP A 236 -0.22 -1.22 -2.60
N ALA A 237 0.87 -0.78 -3.24
CA ALA A 237 1.81 -1.66 -3.91
C ALA A 237 2.45 -2.65 -2.93
N ARG A 238 2.82 -2.19 -1.74
CA ARG A 238 3.34 -3.09 -0.69
C ARG A 238 2.28 -4.08 -0.21
N LEU A 239 1.03 -3.66 -0.06
CA LEU A 239 -0.08 -4.56 0.29
C LEU A 239 -0.22 -5.70 -0.73
N GLN A 240 -0.10 -5.42 -2.03
CA GLN A 240 -0.14 -6.45 -3.09
C GLN A 240 1.01 -7.45 -2.96
N ILE A 241 2.22 -6.99 -2.62
CA ILE A 241 3.36 -7.87 -2.36
C ILE A 241 3.06 -8.78 -1.16
N LEU A 242 2.54 -8.23 -0.06
CA LEU A 242 2.23 -9.00 1.15
C LEU A 242 1.12 -10.04 0.90
N GLN A 243 0.12 -9.72 0.10
CA GLN A 243 -0.90 -10.69 -0.33
C GLN A 243 -0.26 -11.87 -1.08
N GLY A 244 0.62 -11.57 -2.05
CA GLY A 244 1.37 -12.61 -2.76
C GLY A 244 2.30 -13.43 -1.85
N ASP A 245 2.89 -12.81 -0.83
CA ASP A 245 3.71 -13.51 0.16
C ASP A 245 2.86 -14.43 1.07
N LEU A 246 1.65 -14.02 1.47
CA LEU A 246 0.72 -14.88 2.21
C LEU A 246 0.28 -16.09 1.37
N GLU A 247 -0.09 -15.88 0.10
CA GLU A 247 -0.43 -16.95 -0.82
C GLU A 247 0.76 -17.89 -1.09
N ARG A 248 1.98 -17.36 -1.13
CA ARG A 248 3.20 -18.18 -1.23
C ARG A 248 3.40 -19.00 0.04
N TYR A 249 3.24 -18.39 1.21
CA TYR A 249 3.37 -19.05 2.49
C TYR A 249 2.42 -20.26 2.58
N ASP A 250 1.13 -20.09 2.27
CA ASP A 250 0.13 -21.16 2.35
C ASP A 250 0.44 -22.34 1.40
N ARG A 251 0.86 -22.02 0.16
CA ARG A 251 1.25 -23.05 -0.82
C ARG A 251 2.48 -23.84 -0.36
N GLU A 252 3.51 -23.16 0.12
CA GLU A 252 4.72 -23.82 0.59
C GLU A 252 4.48 -24.61 1.88
N ALA A 253 3.65 -24.10 2.80
CA ALA A 253 3.26 -24.80 4.02
C ALA A 253 2.55 -26.12 3.69
N THR A 254 1.59 -26.09 2.76
CA THR A 254 0.89 -27.29 2.28
C THR A 254 1.86 -28.30 1.67
N ALA A 255 2.75 -27.86 0.77
CA ALA A 255 3.73 -28.74 0.14
C ALA A 255 4.69 -29.41 1.15
N ARG A 256 5.05 -28.69 2.22
CA ARG A 256 5.87 -29.22 3.31
C ARG A 256 5.13 -30.27 4.12
N GLU A 257 3.87 -30.03 4.45
CA GLU A 257 3.02 -31.00 5.14
C GLU A 257 2.84 -32.28 4.31
N ASP A 258 2.54 -32.15 3.01
CA ASP A 258 2.41 -33.30 2.09
C ASP A 258 3.70 -34.13 2.01
N THR A 259 4.85 -33.45 1.96
CA THR A 259 6.17 -34.11 1.94
C THR A 259 6.41 -34.88 3.25
N ALA A 260 6.07 -34.28 4.40
CA ALA A 260 6.21 -34.91 5.71
C ALA A 260 5.31 -36.15 5.84
N TRP A 261 4.06 -36.06 5.41
CA TRP A 261 3.12 -37.19 5.39
C TRP A 261 3.57 -38.32 4.46
N THR A 262 4.11 -37.97 3.29
CA THR A 262 4.65 -38.95 2.35
C THR A 262 5.83 -39.71 2.94
N ALA A 263 6.75 -39.00 3.60
CA ALA A 263 7.90 -39.59 4.29
C ALA A 263 7.45 -40.50 5.45
N TYR A 264 6.51 -40.03 6.28
CA TYR A 264 5.94 -40.82 7.37
C TYR A 264 5.25 -42.10 6.86
N ALA A 265 4.45 -42.00 5.81
CA ALA A 265 3.79 -43.16 5.22
C ALA A 265 4.79 -44.17 4.64
N ALA A 266 5.90 -43.71 4.06
CA ALA A 266 6.97 -44.58 3.59
C ALA A 266 7.67 -45.31 4.75
N ASP A 267 8.02 -44.60 5.82
CA ASP A 267 8.63 -45.16 7.04
C ASP A 267 7.70 -46.16 7.75
N TRP A 268 6.41 -45.85 7.87
CA TRP A 268 5.43 -46.76 8.45
C TRP A 268 5.31 -48.06 7.64
N ARG A 269 5.28 -47.96 6.30
CA ARG A 269 5.23 -49.13 5.41
C ARG A 269 6.51 -49.97 5.48
N SER A 270 7.69 -49.35 5.63
CA SER A 270 8.95 -50.08 5.72
C SER A 270 9.05 -50.86 7.03
N LYS A 271 8.71 -50.23 8.17
CA LYS A 271 8.71 -50.85 9.49
C LYS A 271 7.81 -52.08 9.58
N ARG A 272 6.65 -52.03 8.91
CA ARG A 272 5.69 -53.14 8.87
C ARG A 272 6.10 -54.33 7.98
N LYS A 273 7.01 -54.13 7.02
CA LYS A 273 7.56 -55.23 6.20
C LYS A 273 8.69 -55.99 6.88
N THR A 274 9.25 -55.43 7.94
CA THR A 274 10.35 -56.00 8.75
C THR A 274 9.89 -56.61 10.08
N SER A 275 8.57 -56.62 10.34
CA SER A 275 7.90 -57.33 11.45
C SER A 275 7.10 -58.49 10.89
#